data_AF-A0A2K6GLL9-F1
#
_entry.id   AF-A0A2K6GLL9-F1
#
_cell.length_a   1.000
_cell.length_b   1.000
_cell.length_c   1.000
_cell.angle_alpha   90.00
_cell.angle_beta   90.00
_cell.angle_gamma   90.00
#
_symmetry.space_group_name_H-M   'P 1'
#
loop_
_entity.id
_entity.type
_entity.pdbx_description
1 polymer ?
#
loop_
_entity_poly.entity_id
_entity_poly.type
_entity_poly.pdbx_seq_one_letter_code
_entity_poly.pdbx_strand_id
1 'polypeptide(L)'
;MRAAAGSLVSSVGSQLPQGRPELTPTAIMAGRLLAQRLFGQSAALMDYDNVPTTVFTPLEYGCVGLSEEEAVARHGQEHVEVYHAYYKPLEFTVAERDASQCYIKMVCLREPPQLVLGLHFLGPNAGEVTQGFALGIRCGASYAQVMRTVGIHPTCSEEVVRLRISKRSGLDPTVTGCG
;
A
#
# COMPACT_ATOMS: atom_id res chain seq x y z
N MET A 1 -3.63 -16.04 -16.61
CA MET A 1 -4.81 -16.94 -16.62
C MET A 1 -4.63 -17.93 -17.76
N ARG A 2 -4.35 -19.22 -17.50
CA ARG A 2 -4.47 -20.25 -18.53
C ARG A 2 -5.93 -20.69 -18.57
N ALA A 3 -6.59 -20.52 -19.71
CA ALA A 3 -7.81 -21.25 -19.98
C ALA A 3 -7.48 -22.74 -19.92
N ALA A 4 -8.21 -23.52 -19.11
CA ALA A 4 -8.26 -24.95 -19.35
C ALA A 4 -8.92 -25.13 -20.72
N ALA A 5 -8.15 -25.61 -21.70
CA ALA A 5 -8.66 -25.84 -23.04
C ALA A 5 -9.93 -26.71 -22.96
N GLY A 6 -11.08 -26.15 -23.35
CA GLY A 6 -12.36 -26.87 -23.45
C GLY A 6 -13.40 -26.65 -22.33
N SER A 7 -13.17 -25.77 -21.35
CA SER A 7 -14.12 -25.56 -20.23
C SER A 7 -14.97 -24.28 -20.38
N LEU A 8 -16.30 -24.40 -20.32
CA LEU A 8 -17.26 -23.28 -20.13
C LEU A 8 -17.30 -22.76 -18.68
N VAL A 9 -16.55 -23.38 -17.77
CA VAL A 9 -16.56 -23.06 -16.34
C VAL A 9 -15.41 -22.11 -16.02
N SER A 10 -15.74 -20.99 -15.38
CA SER A 10 -14.79 -20.01 -14.86
C SER A 10 -14.98 -19.84 -13.35
N SER A 11 -13.89 -19.70 -12.60
CA SER A 11 -13.92 -19.44 -11.16
C SER A 11 -13.50 -18.00 -10.84
N VAL A 12 -14.10 -17.44 -9.79
CA VAL A 12 -13.86 -16.07 -9.28
C VAL A 12 -13.87 -16.13 -7.74
N GLY A 13 -13.09 -15.27 -7.08
CA GLY A 13 -13.03 -15.20 -5.62
C GLY A 13 -12.12 -16.26 -4.99
N SER A 14 -12.43 -16.69 -3.76
CA SER A 14 -11.60 -17.61 -2.96
C SER A 14 -11.45 -19.03 -3.55
N GLN A 15 -12.17 -19.35 -4.62
CA GLN A 15 -12.08 -20.63 -5.33
C GLN A 15 -11.03 -20.62 -6.48
N LEU A 16 -10.20 -19.58 -6.55
CA LEU A 16 -9.13 -19.48 -7.54
C LEU A 16 -7.94 -20.36 -7.12
N PRO A 17 -7.21 -20.99 -8.08
CA PRO A 17 -5.97 -21.69 -7.79
C PRO A 17 -4.98 -20.79 -7.03
N GLN A 18 -4.12 -21.39 -6.19
CA GLN A 18 -3.14 -20.71 -5.33
C GLN A 18 -2.44 -19.52 -6.00
N GLY A 19 -2.35 -18.41 -5.26
CA GLY A 19 -1.62 -17.20 -5.69
C GLY A 19 -2.50 -15.99 -6.08
N ARG A 20 -3.76 -15.91 -5.64
CA ARG A 20 -4.58 -14.70 -5.79
C ARG A 20 -5.09 -14.19 -4.44
N PRO A 21 -5.18 -12.86 -4.22
CA PRO A 21 -5.69 -12.30 -2.98
C PRO A 21 -7.13 -12.74 -2.69
N GLU A 22 -7.35 -13.34 -1.52
CA GLU A 22 -8.65 -13.78 -1.02
C GLU A 22 -9.42 -12.59 -0.39
N LEU A 23 -9.85 -11.64 -1.22
CA LEU A 23 -10.49 -10.40 -0.79
C LEU A 23 -11.84 -10.18 -1.50
N THR A 24 -12.82 -9.65 -0.76
CA THR A 24 -14.14 -9.33 -1.34
C THR A 24 -14.05 -8.37 -2.53
N PRO A 25 -13.29 -7.25 -2.49
CA PRO A 25 -13.20 -6.34 -3.63
C PRO A 25 -12.56 -6.96 -4.88
N THR A 26 -11.57 -7.85 -4.72
CA THR A 26 -10.93 -8.52 -5.86
C THR A 26 -11.88 -9.52 -6.52
N ALA A 27 -12.70 -10.23 -5.72
CA ALA A 27 -13.74 -11.11 -6.24
C ALA A 27 -14.81 -10.35 -7.04
N ILE A 28 -15.29 -9.22 -6.52
CA ILE A 28 -16.29 -8.37 -7.20
C ILE A 28 -15.72 -7.85 -8.53
N MET A 29 -14.51 -7.28 -8.52
CA MET A 29 -13.89 -6.74 -9.73
C MET A 29 -13.62 -7.82 -10.77
N ALA A 30 -13.09 -8.97 -10.35
CA ALA A 30 -12.85 -10.11 -11.25
C ALA A 30 -14.16 -10.63 -11.87
N GLY A 31 -15.25 -10.69 -11.10
CA GLY A 31 -16.58 -11.08 -11.59
C GLY A 31 -17.14 -10.09 -12.62
N ARG A 32 -17.04 -8.78 -12.34
CA ARG A 32 -17.45 -7.73 -13.28
C ARG A 32 -16.67 -7.78 -14.59
N LEU A 33 -15.34 -7.89 -14.51
CA LEU A 33 -14.48 -7.97 -15.70
C LEU A 33 -14.76 -9.26 -16.49
N LEU A 34 -15.03 -10.38 -15.81
CA LEU A 34 -15.43 -11.62 -16.46
C LEU A 34 -16.75 -11.45 -17.24
N ALA A 35 -17.78 -10.88 -16.62
CA ALA A 35 -19.05 -10.63 -17.30
C ALA A 35 -18.88 -9.72 -18.53
N GLN A 36 -18.04 -8.69 -18.43
CA GLN A 36 -17.71 -7.81 -19.55
C GLN A 36 -16.97 -8.53 -20.69
N ARG A 37 -16.11 -9.50 -20.38
CA ARG A 37 -15.45 -10.30 -21.41
C ARG A 37 -16.41 -11.27 -22.09
N LEU A 38 -17.28 -11.91 -21.31
CA LEU A 38 -18.23 -12.90 -21.83
C LEU A 38 -19.37 -12.27 -22.65
N PHE A 39 -19.86 -11.10 -22.23
CA PHE A 39 -21.08 -10.51 -22.78
C PHE A 39 -20.93 -9.08 -23.31
N GLY A 40 -19.77 -8.43 -23.11
CA GLY A 40 -19.56 -7.01 -23.40
C GLY A 40 -18.39 -6.70 -24.33
N GLN A 41 -17.84 -7.70 -25.04
CA GLN A 41 -16.70 -7.56 -25.96
C GLN A 41 -15.43 -6.93 -25.34
N SER A 42 -15.32 -6.91 -24.01
CA SER A 42 -14.12 -6.42 -23.33
C SER A 42 -12.98 -7.44 -23.44
N ALA A 43 -11.75 -6.94 -23.50
CA ALA A 43 -10.53 -7.75 -23.34
C ALA A 43 -9.87 -7.55 -21.96
N ALA A 44 -10.41 -6.67 -21.11
CA ALA A 44 -9.78 -6.29 -19.85
C ALA A 44 -9.65 -7.49 -18.90
N LEU A 45 -8.44 -7.70 -18.38
CA LEU A 45 -8.14 -8.71 -17.36
C LEU A 45 -8.12 -8.08 -15.97
N MET A 46 -8.35 -8.91 -14.96
CA MET A 46 -8.13 -8.49 -13.58
C MET A 46 -6.64 -8.36 -13.35
N ASP A 47 -6.24 -7.18 -12.92
CA ASP A 47 -4.90 -6.86 -12.45
C ASP A 47 -4.85 -7.13 -10.94
N TYR A 48 -4.01 -8.07 -10.54
CA TYR A 48 -3.85 -8.51 -9.16
C TYR A 48 -2.59 -7.93 -8.50
N ASP A 49 -1.83 -7.11 -9.24
CA ASP A 49 -0.66 -6.45 -8.70
C ASP A 49 -1.11 -5.27 -7.82
N ASN A 50 -0.38 -5.04 -6.73
CA ASN A 50 -0.58 -3.90 -5.82
C ASN A 50 -2.04 -3.73 -5.32
N VAL A 51 -2.75 -4.83 -5.08
CA VAL A 51 -4.06 -4.78 -4.42
C VAL A 51 -3.87 -4.33 -2.97
N PRO A 52 -4.48 -3.20 -2.53
CA PRO A 52 -4.37 -2.76 -1.15
C PRO A 52 -5.11 -3.70 -0.21
N THR A 53 -4.59 -3.86 1.00
CA THR A 53 -5.21 -4.63 2.08
C THR A 53 -5.19 -3.85 3.38
N THR A 54 -6.13 -4.17 4.27
CA THR A 54 -6.15 -3.63 5.63
C THR A 54 -6.57 -4.72 6.61
N VAL A 55 -5.80 -4.87 7.68
CA VAL A 55 -6.11 -5.74 8.81
C VAL A 55 -6.67 -4.88 9.93
N PHE A 56 -7.94 -5.08 10.25
CA PHE A 56 -8.68 -4.30 11.24
C PHE A 56 -8.45 -4.82 12.67
N THR A 57 -7.20 -4.78 13.13
CA THR A 57 -6.87 -5.01 14.54
C THR A 57 -7.21 -3.75 15.37
N PRO A 58 -7.12 -3.76 16.72
CA PRO A 58 -7.34 -2.56 17.53
C PRO A 58 -6.52 -1.33 17.10
N LEU A 59 -5.34 -1.55 16.51
CA LEU A 59 -4.62 -0.56 15.72
C LEU A 59 -4.54 -1.06 14.28
N GLU A 60 -5.23 -0.40 13.36
CA GLU A 60 -5.36 -0.91 12.01
C GLU A 60 -4.01 -0.91 11.27
N TYR A 61 -3.82 -1.92 10.43
CA TYR A 61 -2.65 -2.02 9.57
C TYR A 61 -3.09 -2.05 8.12
N GLY A 62 -2.74 -1.01 7.37
CA GLY A 62 -2.99 -0.89 5.94
C GLY A 62 -1.69 -1.06 5.15
N CYS A 63 -1.73 -1.79 4.05
CA CYS A 63 -0.61 -1.89 3.14
C CYS A 63 -1.02 -2.04 1.69
N VAL A 64 -0.11 -1.63 0.80
CA VAL A 64 -0.23 -1.81 -0.65
C VAL A 64 1.16 -1.95 -1.26
N GLY A 65 1.29 -2.83 -2.24
CA GLY A 65 2.55 -3.13 -2.89
C GLY A 65 3.41 -4.14 -2.14
N LEU A 66 4.72 -4.09 -2.38
CA LEU A 66 5.67 -5.07 -1.84
C LEU A 66 5.96 -4.82 -0.36
N SER A 67 6.15 -5.90 0.38
CA SER A 67 6.85 -5.80 1.65
C SER A 67 8.33 -5.42 1.45
N GLU A 68 8.99 -5.04 2.53
CA GLU A 68 10.40 -4.63 2.47
C GLU A 68 11.31 -5.81 2.11
N GLU A 69 11.07 -6.96 2.73
CA GLU A 69 11.76 -8.21 2.47
C GLU A 69 11.49 -8.72 1.05
N GLU A 70 10.28 -8.57 0.52
CA GLU A 70 9.98 -8.90 -0.88
C GLU A 70 10.68 -7.96 -1.86
N ALA A 71 10.71 -6.66 -1.57
CA ALA A 71 11.41 -5.68 -2.40
C ALA A 71 12.92 -5.97 -2.42
N VAL A 72 13.52 -6.26 -1.27
CA VAL A 72 14.93 -6.64 -1.17
C VAL A 72 15.21 -7.96 -1.91
N ALA A 73 14.35 -8.97 -1.76
CA ALA A 73 14.50 -10.24 -2.46
C ALA A 73 14.41 -10.10 -3.99
N ARG A 74 13.58 -9.18 -4.49
CA ARG A 74 13.39 -8.95 -5.93
C ARG A 74 14.43 -8.02 -6.55
N HIS A 75 14.89 -7.01 -5.81
CA HIS A 75 15.70 -5.93 -6.37
C HIS A 75 17.12 -5.84 -5.82
N GLY A 76 17.44 -6.50 -4.69
CA GLY A 76 18.72 -6.34 -3.98
C GLY A 76 18.68 -5.21 -2.95
N GLN A 77 19.34 -5.41 -1.81
CA GLN A 77 19.32 -4.46 -0.67
C GLN A 77 19.96 -3.11 -1.04
N GLU A 78 20.91 -3.11 -1.96
CA GLU A 78 21.61 -1.95 -2.50
C GLU A 78 20.72 -1.08 -3.39
N HIS A 79 19.67 -1.66 -3.97
CA HIS A 79 18.72 -1.01 -4.89
C HIS A 79 17.40 -0.61 -4.23
N VAL A 80 17.21 -0.90 -2.94
CA VAL A 80 16.03 -0.50 -2.16
C VAL A 80 16.36 0.63 -1.20
N GLU A 81 15.45 1.59 -1.07
CA GLU A 81 15.48 2.63 -0.05
C GLU A 81 14.15 2.59 0.73
N VAL A 82 14.22 2.72 2.05
CA VAL A 82 13.03 2.67 2.92
C VAL A 82 12.96 3.94 3.74
N TYR A 83 11.92 4.72 3.53
CA TYR A 83 11.62 5.91 4.35
C TYR A 83 10.61 5.54 5.43
N HIS A 84 10.79 6.04 6.65
CA HIS A 84 9.95 5.66 7.77
C HIS A 84 9.83 6.73 8.85
N ALA A 85 8.76 6.65 9.64
CA ALA A 85 8.53 7.51 10.79
C ALA A 85 7.58 6.85 11.80
N TYR A 86 7.80 7.13 13.09
CA TYR A 86 6.73 7.06 14.09
C TYR A 86 5.98 8.39 14.12
N TYR A 87 4.69 8.34 14.39
CA TYR A 87 3.85 9.54 14.45
C TYR A 87 2.81 9.43 15.56
N LYS A 88 2.21 10.56 15.95
CA LYS A 88 1.14 10.59 16.94
C LYS A 88 -0.10 11.27 16.35
N PRO A 89 -1.22 10.55 16.18
CA PRO A 89 -2.49 11.17 15.81
C PRO A 89 -2.84 12.33 16.75
N LEU A 90 -3.34 13.44 16.22
CA LEU A 90 -3.69 14.60 17.03
C LEU A 90 -4.76 14.21 18.07
N GLU A 91 -5.70 13.36 17.71
CA GLU A 91 -6.76 12.85 18.59
C GLU A 91 -6.21 12.07 19.78
N PHE A 92 -5.00 11.51 19.68
CA PHE A 92 -4.37 10.76 20.76
C PHE A 92 -3.64 11.67 21.76
N THR A 93 -3.39 12.93 21.40
CA THR A 93 -2.72 13.89 22.30
C THR A 93 -3.62 14.27 23.48
N VAL A 94 -4.83 14.76 23.18
CA VAL A 94 -5.81 15.17 24.20
C VAL A 94 -6.34 13.98 24.99
N ALA A 95 -6.50 12.83 24.34
CA ALA A 95 -6.97 11.60 24.98
C ALA A 95 -5.87 10.85 25.77
N GLU A 96 -4.64 11.38 25.81
CA GLU A 96 -3.47 10.76 26.46
C GLU A 96 -3.25 9.30 26.04
N ARG A 97 -3.61 8.97 24.80
CA ARG A 97 -3.47 7.62 24.27
C ARG A 97 -2.02 7.36 23.86
N ASP A 98 -1.60 6.13 24.07
CA ASP A 98 -0.32 5.65 23.56
C ASP A 98 -0.34 5.62 22.02
N ALA A 99 0.72 6.16 21.43
CA ALA A 99 0.96 6.19 19.99
C ALA A 99 2.31 5.58 19.61
N SER A 100 2.99 4.91 20.56
CA SER A 100 4.29 4.27 20.34
C SER A 100 4.32 3.28 19.18
N GLN A 101 3.15 2.76 18.81
CA GLN A 101 2.96 1.78 17.74
C GLN A 101 2.52 2.42 16.42
N CYS A 102 2.14 3.71 16.39
CA CYS A 102 1.76 4.38 15.14
C CYS A 102 3.01 4.60 14.29
N TYR A 103 3.08 3.91 13.15
CA TYR A 103 4.29 3.82 12.34
C TYR A 103 3.95 3.74 10.86
N ILE A 104 4.78 4.37 10.04
CA ILE A 104 4.65 4.38 8.58
C ILE A 104 5.99 4.01 7.97
N LYS A 105 5.98 3.18 6.93
CA LYS A 105 7.12 3.02 6.04
C LYS A 105 6.71 3.02 4.56
N MET A 106 7.56 3.62 3.75
CA MET A 106 7.47 3.64 2.30
C MET A 106 8.71 2.95 1.72
N VAL A 107 8.49 1.92 0.93
CA VAL A 107 9.53 1.13 0.26
C VAL A 107 9.65 1.63 -1.16
N CYS A 108 10.85 2.02 -1.58
CA CYS A 108 11.13 2.58 -2.90
C CYS A 108 12.30 1.87 -3.57
N LEU A 109 12.34 1.91 -4.91
CA LEU A 109 13.61 1.79 -5.61
C LEU A 109 14.52 2.95 -5.18
N ARG A 110 15.81 2.68 -5.07
CA ARG A 110 16.81 3.67 -4.62
C ARG A 110 17.19 4.67 -5.70
N GLU A 111 17.17 4.25 -6.96
CA GLU A 111 17.51 5.11 -8.09
C GLU A 111 16.43 6.18 -8.31
N PRO A 112 16.80 7.45 -8.56
CA PRO A 112 15.86 8.50 -8.91
C PRO A 112 14.99 8.13 -10.12
N PRO A 113 13.68 8.45 -10.12
CA PRO A 113 12.99 9.32 -9.16
C PRO A 113 12.53 8.60 -7.86
N GLN A 114 13.00 7.37 -7.64
CA GLN A 114 12.66 6.47 -6.53
C GLN A 114 11.21 6.02 -6.60
N LEU A 115 10.91 5.14 -7.55
CA LEU A 115 9.58 4.52 -7.70
C LEU A 115 9.13 3.90 -6.38
N VAL A 116 7.91 4.19 -5.94
CA VAL A 116 7.32 3.59 -4.75
C VAL A 116 6.88 2.17 -5.06
N LEU A 117 7.48 1.21 -4.36
CA LEU A 117 7.20 -0.22 -4.48
C LEU A 117 6.17 -0.70 -3.46
N GLY A 118 6.09 -0.03 -2.31
CA GLY A 118 5.14 -0.39 -1.26
C GLY A 118 4.94 0.71 -0.22
N LEU A 119 3.76 0.72 0.38
CA LEU A 119 3.41 1.56 1.52
C LEU A 119 2.82 0.69 2.63
N HIS A 120 3.25 0.95 3.85
CA HIS A 120 2.79 0.29 5.06
C HIS A 120 2.46 1.34 6.11
N PHE A 121 1.25 1.28 6.64
CA PHE A 121 0.70 2.26 7.55
C PHE A 121 0.05 1.54 8.72
N LEU A 122 0.52 1.78 9.94
CA LEU A 122 -0.01 1.25 11.18
C LEU A 122 -0.55 2.41 12.01
N GLY A 123 -1.88 2.44 12.19
CA GLY A 123 -2.55 3.54 12.89
C GLY A 123 -4.07 3.58 12.67
N PRO A 124 -4.76 4.61 13.19
CA PRO A 124 -6.20 4.74 13.02
C PRO A 124 -6.58 5.00 11.56
N ASN A 125 -7.70 4.41 11.11
CA ASN A 125 -8.26 4.58 9.76
C ASN A 125 -7.25 4.19 8.65
N ALA A 126 -6.45 3.14 8.87
CA ALA A 126 -5.40 2.74 7.95
C ALA A 126 -5.94 2.35 6.57
N GLY A 127 -7.15 1.80 6.51
CA GLY A 127 -7.82 1.49 5.24
C GLY A 127 -8.10 2.74 4.40
N GLU A 128 -8.60 3.80 5.04
CA GLU A 128 -8.91 5.07 4.38
C GLU A 128 -7.64 5.74 3.84
N VAL A 129 -6.57 5.74 4.64
CA VAL A 129 -5.26 6.28 4.22
C VAL A 129 -4.70 5.48 3.03
N THR A 130 -4.65 4.15 3.16
CA THR A 130 -3.99 3.26 2.19
C THR A 130 -4.67 3.30 0.81
N GLN A 131 -6.00 3.42 0.78
CA GLN A 131 -6.78 3.41 -0.46
C GLN A 131 -6.34 4.48 -1.47
N GLY A 132 -6.07 5.71 -1.01
CA GLY A 132 -5.62 6.80 -1.88
C GLY A 132 -4.22 6.56 -2.46
N PHE A 133 -3.30 6.06 -1.64
CA PHE A 133 -1.94 5.75 -2.08
C PHE A 133 -1.86 4.52 -2.99
N ALA A 134 -2.81 3.60 -2.91
CA ALA A 134 -2.92 2.48 -3.84
C ALA A 134 -3.11 2.97 -5.29
N LEU A 135 -3.94 4.01 -5.50
CA LEU A 135 -4.05 4.67 -6.81
C LEU A 135 -2.72 5.31 -7.22
N GLY A 136 -2.03 5.98 -6.29
CA GLY A 136 -0.72 6.59 -6.55
C GLY A 136 0.31 5.57 -7.04
N ILE A 137 0.45 4.44 -6.34
CA ILE A 137 1.35 3.34 -6.73
C ILE A 137 0.95 2.76 -8.09
N ARG A 138 -0.35 2.59 -8.35
CA ARG A 138 -0.83 2.14 -9.66
C ARG A 138 -0.46 3.09 -10.80
N CYS A 139 -0.42 4.39 -10.52
CA CYS A 139 0.01 5.43 -11.46
C CYS A 139 1.55 5.57 -11.57
N GLY A 140 2.32 4.72 -10.89
CA GLY A 140 3.79 4.79 -10.88
C GLY A 140 4.35 5.94 -10.04
N ALA A 141 3.69 6.26 -8.91
CA ALA A 141 4.17 7.30 -8.00
C ALA A 141 5.63 7.07 -7.58
N SER A 142 6.39 8.15 -7.58
CA SER A 142 7.77 8.20 -7.12
C SER A 142 7.88 8.99 -5.82
N TYR A 143 8.89 8.71 -4.99
CA TYR A 143 9.17 9.48 -3.78
C TYR A 143 9.32 10.98 -4.07
N ALA A 144 9.92 11.35 -5.20
CA ALA A 144 10.02 12.74 -5.63
C ALA A 144 8.64 13.41 -5.83
N GLN A 145 7.62 12.68 -6.32
CA GLN A 145 6.24 13.18 -6.41
C GLN A 145 5.57 13.24 -5.04
N VAL A 146 5.81 12.24 -4.18
CA VAL A 146 5.32 12.22 -2.79
C VAL A 146 5.81 13.47 -2.04
N MET A 147 7.11 13.79 -2.12
CA MET A 147 7.69 14.97 -1.47
C MET A 147 7.22 16.32 -2.04
N ARG A 148 6.59 16.33 -3.22
CA ARG A 148 5.96 17.52 -3.81
C ARG A 148 4.48 17.64 -3.46
N THR A 149 3.92 16.64 -2.79
CA THR A 149 2.52 16.63 -2.38
C THR A 149 2.36 17.40 -1.08
N VAL A 150 1.43 18.36 -1.07
CA VAL A 150 1.10 19.13 0.13
C VAL A 150 0.20 18.29 1.03
N GLY A 151 0.57 18.18 2.31
CA GLY A 151 -0.23 17.49 3.32
C GLY A 151 -1.49 18.26 3.69
N ILE A 152 -2.53 17.53 4.09
CA ILE A 152 -3.74 18.11 4.70
C ILE A 152 -3.55 18.08 6.22
N HIS A 153 -3.62 19.23 6.87
CA HIS A 153 -3.31 19.35 8.29
C HIS A 153 -4.56 19.72 9.13
N PRO A 154 -4.78 19.10 10.31
CA PRO A 154 -4.05 17.96 10.87
C PRO A 154 -4.65 16.61 10.40
N THR A 155 -3.82 15.70 9.89
CA THR A 155 -4.25 14.33 9.56
C THR A 155 -3.17 13.29 9.82
N CYS A 156 -3.55 12.03 10.04
CA CYS A 156 -2.55 10.95 10.09
C CYS A 156 -1.94 10.67 8.70
N SER A 157 -2.69 10.92 7.62
CA SER A 157 -2.24 10.66 6.26
C SER A 157 -1.19 11.65 5.76
N GLU A 158 -1.13 12.88 6.29
CA GLU A 158 -0.08 13.85 5.93
C GLU A 158 1.32 13.35 6.30
N GLU A 159 1.45 12.50 7.31
CA GLU A 159 2.72 11.92 7.72
C GLU A 159 3.37 11.08 6.61
N VAL A 160 2.58 10.48 5.71
CA VAL A 160 3.10 9.76 4.53
C VAL A 160 3.86 10.71 3.59
N VAL A 161 3.38 11.95 3.42
CA VAL A 161 4.03 12.96 2.56
C VAL A 161 5.11 13.77 3.29
N ARG A 162 5.34 13.51 4.58
CA ARG A 162 6.41 14.09 5.40
C ARG A 162 7.60 13.15 5.63
N LEU A 163 7.55 11.91 5.15
CA LEU A 163 8.61 10.91 5.32
C LEU A 163 9.96 11.38 4.76
N ARG A 164 10.96 11.58 5.64
CA ARG A 164 12.32 12.02 5.26
C ARG A 164 13.44 11.14 5.81
N ILE A 165 13.22 10.47 6.93
CA ILE A 165 14.23 9.59 7.53
C ILE A 165 14.26 8.28 6.75
N SER A 166 15.44 7.88 6.26
CA SER A 166 15.63 6.57 5.63
C SER A 166 16.29 5.60 6.59
N LYS A 167 15.93 4.31 6.54
CA LYS A 167 16.59 3.27 7.35
C LYS A 167 18.10 3.21 7.11
N ARG A 168 18.54 3.45 5.87
CA ARG A 168 19.97 3.48 5.50
C ARG A 168 20.74 4.59 6.20
N SER A 169 20.08 5.70 6.55
CA SER A 169 20.72 6.81 7.26
C SER A 169 21.06 6.49 8.72
N GLY A 170 20.39 5.50 9.33
CA GLY A 170 20.54 5.16 10.74
C GLY A 170 20.02 6.22 11.72
N LEU A 171 19.34 7.25 11.24
CA LEU A 171 18.72 8.27 12.08
C LEU A 171 17.46 7.74 12.78
N ASP A 172 17.10 8.34 13.92
CA ASP A 172 15.90 7.98 14.67
C ASP A 172 14.62 8.36 13.89
N PRO A 173 13.71 7.42 13.60
CA PRO A 173 12.44 7.70 12.93
C PRO A 173 11.38 8.37 13.82
N THR A 174 11.65 8.58 15.11
CA THR A 174 10.70 9.19 16.03
C THR A 174 10.58 10.68 15.75
N VAL A 175 9.39 11.13 15.36
CA VAL A 175 9.12 12.56 15.15
C VAL A 175 9.17 13.29 16.50
N THR A 176 10.26 14.00 16.73
CA THR A 176 10.50 14.83 17.92
C THR A 176 9.99 16.25 17.67
N GLY A 177 8.67 16.44 17.60
CA GLY A 177 8.12 17.80 17.60
C GLY A 177 6.65 17.92 17.20
N CYS A 178 5.90 18.66 18.02
CA CYS A 178 4.68 19.35 17.60
C CYS A 178 5.10 20.51 16.68
N GLY A 179 5.33 20.22 15.41
CA GLY A 179 5.61 21.21 14.37
C GLY A 179 4.38 21.49 13.54
#